data_AF-A0AAW1H7B5-F1
#
_entry.id   AF-A0AAW1H7B5-F1
#
_cell.length_a   1.000
_cell.length_b   1.000
_cell.length_c   1.000
_cell.angle_alpha   90.00
_cell.angle_beta   90.00
_cell.angle_gamma   90.00
#
_symmetry.space_group_name_H-M   'P 1'
#
loop_
_entity.id
_entity.type
_entity.pdbx_description
1 polymer ?
#
loop_
_entity_poly.entity_id
_entity_poly.type
_entity_poly.pdbx_seq_one_letter_code
_entity_poly.pdbx_strand_id
1 'polypeptide(L)'
;MAGAKPGRINVAMGKEKERGMRVICQATSILADNVPDMEKRKLLNLLLLGAISLPSGIMLYPYTYFFVPPGGRSGAGGTIAKDALGNDIVADEWLKNHGPGDQTLSQGLKGDPTYLIVENDRTLATYGINAVCTHLGCVVPFNSAEKKFICPCHGSQYNNQGRVVRGPAPLVCLFFL
;
A
#
# COMPACT_ATOMS: atom_id res chain seq x y z
N MET A 1 -14.28 -18.21 -45.73
CA MET A 1 -13.17 -19.09 -46.13
C MET A 1 -12.72 -18.71 -47.54
N ALA A 2 -11.64 -17.96 -47.67
CA ALA A 2 -10.89 -17.80 -48.92
C ALA A 2 -9.45 -17.44 -48.54
N GLY A 3 -8.52 -18.37 -48.74
CA GLY A 3 -7.15 -18.26 -48.28
C GLY A 3 -6.37 -17.18 -49.03
N ALA A 4 -5.77 -16.26 -48.27
CA ALA A 4 -4.77 -15.34 -48.81
C ALA A 4 -3.51 -16.14 -49.15
N LYS A 5 -3.30 -16.45 -50.43
CA LYS A 5 -2.01 -16.96 -50.92
C LYS A 5 -0.95 -15.88 -50.71
N PRO A 6 0.28 -16.25 -50.30
CA PRO A 6 1.37 -15.29 -50.16
C PRO A 6 1.59 -14.61 -51.52
N GLY A 7 1.47 -13.27 -51.53
CA GLY A 7 1.60 -12.45 -52.72
C GLY A 7 2.95 -12.69 -53.39
N ARG A 8 2.93 -13.39 -54.52
CA ARG A 8 4.12 -13.61 -55.36
C ARG A 8 4.48 -12.27 -55.99
N ILE A 9 5.61 -11.69 -55.58
CA ILE A 9 6.19 -10.53 -56.26
C ILE A 9 6.72 -11.06 -57.60
N ASN A 10 5.99 -10.78 -58.68
CA ASN A 10 6.47 -11.11 -60.02
C ASN A 10 7.35 -9.96 -60.49
N VAL A 11 8.61 -10.28 -60.77
CA VAL A 11 9.58 -9.36 -61.35
C VAL A 11 9.58 -9.57 -62.85
N ALA A 12 9.10 -8.60 -63.61
CA ALA A 12 9.17 -8.61 -65.08
C ALA A 12 10.33 -7.72 -65.55
N MET A 13 11.19 -8.26 -66.42
CA MET A 13 12.29 -7.53 -67.03
C MET A 13 11.87 -6.98 -68.39
N GLY A 14 11.66 -5.66 -68.49
CA GLY A 14 11.39 -4.96 -69.76
C GLY A 14 12.67 -4.41 -70.38
N LYS A 15 12.94 -4.70 -71.66
CA LYS A 15 14.03 -4.08 -72.43
C LYS A 15 13.56 -2.75 -73.01
N GLU A 16 14.20 -1.66 -72.61
CA GLU A 16 14.14 -0.38 -73.33
C GLU A 16 15.55 -0.05 -73.85
N LYS A 17 15.63 0.33 -75.13
CA LYS A 17 16.88 0.53 -75.86
C LYS A 17 17.56 1.79 -75.31
N GLU A 18 18.75 1.62 -74.75
CA GLU A 18 19.65 2.66 -74.21
C GLU A 18 19.31 3.30 -72.85
N ARG A 19 19.16 2.50 -71.79
CA ARG A 19 19.60 2.81 -70.41
C ARG A 19 19.20 1.65 -69.48
N GLY A 20 20.20 1.01 -68.85
CA GLY A 20 20.15 0.07 -67.70
C GLY A 20 18.85 -0.70 -67.36
N MET A 21 18.99 -2.01 -67.14
CA MET A 21 17.91 -2.95 -66.75
C MET A 21 17.10 -2.42 -65.54
N ARG A 22 15.85 -1.97 -65.75
CA ARG A 22 14.95 -1.55 -64.66
C ARG A 22 14.12 -2.73 -64.20
N VAL A 23 14.21 -3.02 -62.90
CA VAL A 23 13.42 -4.06 -62.22
C VAL A 23 12.07 -3.44 -61.85
N ILE A 24 10.97 -3.94 -62.41
CA ILE A 24 9.62 -3.47 -62.11
C ILE A 24 8.96 -4.49 -61.17
N CYS A 25 8.78 -4.11 -59.91
CA CYS A 25 8.05 -4.89 -58.92
C CYS A 25 6.56 -4.55 -59.02
N GLN A 26 5.71 -5.51 -59.43
CA GLN A 26 4.27 -5.30 -59.48
C GLN A 26 3.58 -5.92 -58.26
N ALA A 27 2.78 -5.11 -57.56
CA ALA A 27 1.75 -5.58 -56.63
C ALA A 27 0.44 -5.75 -57.42
N THR A 28 -0.33 -6.79 -57.13
CA THR A 28 -1.45 -7.25 -58.00
C THR A 28 -2.62 -6.27 -58.14
N SER A 29 -2.69 -5.15 -57.40
CA SER A 29 -3.79 -4.17 -57.59
C SER A 29 -3.67 -2.81 -56.86
N ILE A 30 -2.51 -2.41 -56.32
CA ILE A 30 -2.42 -1.13 -55.58
C ILE A 30 -1.92 -0.05 -56.53
N LEU A 31 -2.73 0.98 -56.79
CA LEU A 31 -2.30 2.18 -57.51
C LEU A 31 -1.14 2.83 -56.74
N ALA A 32 -0.11 3.35 -57.43
CA ALA A 32 1.09 3.90 -56.79
C ALA A 32 0.78 5.00 -55.75
N ASP A 33 -0.31 5.74 -55.94
CA ASP A 33 -0.74 6.82 -55.04
C ASP A 33 -1.53 6.34 -53.81
N ASN A 34 -1.88 5.05 -53.73
CA ASN A 34 -2.62 4.46 -52.61
C ASN A 34 -1.71 3.94 -51.48
N VAL A 35 -0.55 4.57 -51.28
CA VAL A 35 0.36 4.26 -50.16
C VAL A 35 0.19 5.31 -49.07
N PRO A 36 -0.23 4.94 -47.85
CA PRO A 36 -0.30 5.87 -46.74
C PRO A 36 1.08 6.45 -46.43
N ASP A 37 1.14 7.77 -46.36
CA ASP A 37 2.29 8.55 -45.97
C ASP A 37 2.60 8.38 -44.47
N MET A 38 3.73 8.95 -44.03
CA MET A 38 4.22 8.74 -42.67
C MET A 38 3.33 9.39 -41.61
N GLU A 39 2.58 10.45 -41.91
CA GLU A 39 1.69 11.10 -40.96
C GLU A 39 0.48 10.22 -40.66
N LYS A 40 -0.15 9.66 -41.69
CA LYS A 40 -1.27 8.70 -41.54
C LYS A 40 -0.87 7.45 -40.76
N ARG A 41 0.36 6.95 -40.95
CA ARG A 41 0.88 5.80 -40.18
C ARG A 41 1.10 6.15 -38.71
N LYS A 42 1.64 7.33 -38.41
CA LYS A 42 1.81 7.79 -37.01
C LYS A 42 0.47 7.98 -36.32
N LEU A 43 -0.52 8.57 -37.01
CA LEU A 43 -1.87 8.73 -36.50
C LEU A 43 -2.52 7.37 -36.19
N LEU A 44 -2.42 6.40 -37.11
CA LEU A 44 -2.96 5.06 -36.90
C LEU A 44 -2.27 4.33 -35.75
N ASN A 45 -0.94 4.44 -35.63
CA ASN A 45 -0.20 3.85 -34.51
C ASN A 45 -0.60 4.47 -33.17
N LEU A 46 -0.81 5.80 -33.11
CA LEU A 46 -1.26 6.48 -31.90
C LEU A 46 -2.67 6.02 -31.49
N LEU A 47 -3.58 5.91 -32.46
CA LEU A 47 -4.95 5.45 -32.22
C LEU A 47 -4.97 3.98 -31.77
N LEU A 48 -4.12 3.14 -32.36
CA LEU A 48 -3.98 1.73 -31.96
C LEU A 48 -3.45 1.60 -30.52
N LEU A 49 -2.43 2.39 -30.15
CA LEU A 49 -1.90 2.40 -28.78
C LEU A 49 -2.95 2.85 -27.77
N GLY A 50 -3.75 3.89 -28.09
CA GLY A 50 -4.87 4.31 -27.26
C GLY A 50 -5.97 3.25 -27.13
N ALA A 51 -6.28 2.56 -28.22
CA ALA A 51 -7.30 1.50 -28.23
C ALA A 51 -6.89 0.26 -27.42
N ILE A 52 -5.59 -0.06 -27.35
CA ILE A 52 -5.06 -1.20 -26.57
C ILE A 52 -4.82 -0.82 -25.11
N SER A 53 -4.43 0.42 -24.81
CA SER A 53 -4.14 0.86 -23.45
C SER A 53 -5.39 0.91 -22.56
N LEU A 54 -6.55 1.21 -23.14
CA LEU A 54 -7.81 1.30 -22.40
C LEU A 54 -8.30 -0.05 -21.84
N PRO A 55 -8.47 -1.14 -22.64
CA PRO A 55 -8.87 -2.44 -22.11
C PRO A 55 -7.80 -3.05 -21.19
N SER A 56 -6.51 -2.83 -21.49
CA SER A 56 -5.43 -3.31 -20.62
C SER A 56 -5.43 -2.59 -19.26
N GLY A 57 -5.65 -1.27 -19.22
CA GLY A 57 -5.83 -0.51 -17.98
C GLY A 57 -7.06 -0.94 -17.18
N ILE A 58 -8.19 -1.18 -17.85
CA ILE A 58 -9.43 -1.63 -17.21
C ILE A 58 -9.27 -3.00 -16.57
N MET A 59 -8.54 -3.93 -17.19
CA MET A 59 -8.28 -5.24 -16.58
C MET A 59 -7.19 -5.19 -15.50
N LEU A 60 -6.20 -4.31 -15.65
CA LEU A 60 -5.11 -4.17 -14.69
C LEU A 60 -5.57 -3.50 -13.39
N TYR A 61 -6.46 -2.51 -13.46
CA TYR A 61 -6.95 -1.78 -12.30
C TYR A 61 -7.58 -2.67 -11.20
N PRO A 62 -8.57 -3.53 -11.48
CA PRO A 62 -9.14 -4.40 -10.45
C PRO A 62 -8.12 -5.42 -9.96
N TYR A 63 -7.19 -5.87 -10.82
CA TYR A 63 -6.13 -6.79 -10.43
C TYR A 63 -5.13 -6.15 -9.45
N THR A 64 -4.72 -4.90 -9.67
CA THR A 64 -3.85 -4.19 -8.72
C THR A 64 -4.59 -3.78 -7.45
N TYR A 65 -5.87 -3.39 -7.57
CA TYR A 65 -6.71 -3.06 -6.43
C TYR A 65 -6.99 -4.25 -5.52
N PHE A 66 -7.03 -5.47 -6.05
CA PHE A 66 -7.16 -6.70 -5.27
C PHE A 66 -6.06 -6.87 -4.21
N PHE A 67 -4.84 -6.37 -4.47
CA PHE A 67 -3.74 -6.42 -3.51
C PHE A 67 -3.80 -5.31 -2.45
N VAL A 68 -4.67 -4.32 -2.62
CA VAL A 68 -4.93 -3.31 -1.59
C VAL A 68 -5.92 -3.91 -0.59
N PRO A 69 -5.51 -4.16 0.67
CA PRO A 69 -6.41 -4.76 1.64
C PRO A 69 -7.63 -3.85 1.86
N PRO A 70 -8.86 -4.41 1.91
CA PRO A 70 -10.04 -3.61 2.21
C PRO A 70 -9.89 -3.01 3.61
N GLY A 71 -10.12 -1.70 3.73
CA GLY A 71 -10.12 -1.04 5.03
C GLY A 71 -11.18 -1.66 5.96
N GLY A 72 -10.80 -1.90 7.22
CA GLY A 72 -11.74 -2.34 8.25
C GLY A 72 -12.84 -1.29 8.47
N ARG A 73 -14.05 -1.74 8.80
CA ARG A 73 -15.18 -0.86 9.11
C ARG A 73 -14.98 -0.23 10.49
N SER A 74 -14.44 0.98 10.56
CA SER A 74 -14.34 1.74 11.81
C SER A 74 -15.69 2.40 12.14
N GLY A 75 -16.27 2.05 13.28
CA GLY A 75 -17.38 2.79 13.87
C GLY A 75 -16.91 4.17 14.36
N ALA A 76 -17.81 5.15 14.37
CA ALA A 76 -17.51 6.57 14.60
C ALA A 76 -17.01 6.95 16.02
N GLY A 77 -16.56 6.00 16.85
CA GLY A 77 -16.27 6.22 18.27
C GLY A 77 -15.12 5.39 18.85
N GLY A 78 -14.22 4.87 18.02
CA GLY A 78 -13.09 4.04 18.48
C GLY A 78 -13.42 2.55 18.55
N THR A 79 -12.41 1.75 18.88
CA THR A 79 -12.51 0.29 19.02
C THR A 79 -12.51 -0.09 20.50
N ILE A 80 -13.31 -1.09 20.87
CA ILE A 80 -13.34 -1.62 22.24
C ILE A 80 -11.98 -2.24 22.57
N ALA A 81 -11.45 -1.92 23.75
CA ALA A 81 -10.19 -2.48 24.22
C ALA A 81 -10.36 -3.95 24.62
N LYS A 82 -9.41 -4.79 24.23
CA LYS A 82 -9.45 -6.25 24.49
C LYS A 82 -8.30 -6.72 25.36
N ASP A 83 -8.52 -7.79 26.10
CA ASP A 83 -7.48 -8.46 26.87
C ASP A 83 -6.55 -9.31 25.97
N ALA A 84 -5.57 -9.98 26.57
CA ALA A 84 -4.65 -10.87 25.86
C ALA A 84 -5.34 -12.11 25.23
N LEU A 85 -6.55 -12.46 25.69
CA LEU A 85 -7.34 -13.58 25.21
C LEU A 85 -8.35 -13.16 24.11
N GLY A 86 -8.45 -11.86 23.83
CA GLY A 86 -9.37 -11.28 22.86
C GLY A 86 -10.79 -11.01 23.38
N ASN A 87 -11.01 -11.13 24.70
CA ASN A 87 -12.25 -10.74 25.34
C ASN A 87 -12.30 -9.22 25.55
N ASP A 88 -13.51 -8.67 25.59
CA ASP A 88 -13.72 -7.24 25.80
C ASP A 88 -13.45 -6.86 27.27
N ILE A 89 -12.74 -5.76 27.50
CA ILE A 89 -12.41 -5.29 28.85
C ILE A 89 -13.59 -4.49 29.41
N VAL A 90 -14.13 -4.95 30.54
CA VAL A 90 -15.12 -4.20 31.33
C VAL A 90 -14.43 -3.47 32.47
N ALA A 91 -14.63 -2.15 32.58
CA ALA A 91 -13.94 -1.31 33.55
C ALA A 91 -14.12 -1.79 35.01
N ASP A 92 -15.33 -2.19 35.39
CA ASP A 92 -15.64 -2.65 36.75
C ASP A 92 -14.94 -3.96 37.13
N GLU A 93 -14.73 -4.85 36.16
CA GLU A 93 -13.99 -6.10 36.38
C GLU A 93 -12.49 -5.85 36.38
N TRP A 94 -12.02 -4.97 35.49
CA TRP A 94 -10.63 -4.60 35.39
C TRP A 94 -10.08 -3.98 36.68
N LEU A 95 -10.84 -3.09 37.31
CA LEU A 95 -10.50 -2.41 38.55
C LEU A 95 -10.50 -3.33 39.78
N LYS A 96 -11.08 -4.53 39.70
CA LYS A 96 -11.00 -5.54 40.77
C LYS A 96 -9.66 -6.27 40.76
N ASN A 97 -9.10 -6.46 39.57
CA ASN A 97 -7.89 -7.26 39.35
C ASN A 97 -6.61 -6.41 39.33
N HIS A 98 -6.71 -5.09 39.17
CA HIS A 98 -5.58 -4.16 39.09
C HIS A 98 -5.67 -3.06 40.17
N GLY A 99 -4.56 -2.82 40.85
CA GLY A 99 -4.45 -1.81 41.91
C GLY A 99 -4.17 -0.39 41.39
N PRO A 100 -4.19 0.61 42.29
CA PRO A 100 -3.87 2.00 41.93
C PRO A 100 -2.41 2.12 41.48
N GLY A 101 -2.19 2.74 40.33
CA GLY A 101 -0.88 2.92 39.72
C GLY A 101 -0.39 1.76 38.86
N ASP A 102 -1.18 0.70 38.69
CA ASP A 102 -0.87 -0.39 37.77
C ASP A 102 -1.02 0.06 36.31
N GLN A 103 -0.11 -0.42 35.48
CA GLN A 103 -0.06 -0.16 34.04
C GLN A 103 0.02 -1.49 33.31
N THR A 104 -1.11 -1.92 32.77
CA THR A 104 -1.23 -3.21 32.12
C THR A 104 -1.60 -3.08 30.65
N LEU A 105 -1.10 -4.03 29.86
CA LEU A 105 -1.27 -4.05 28.42
C LEU A 105 -2.67 -4.54 28.06
N SER A 106 -3.28 -3.84 27.12
CA SER A 106 -4.53 -4.19 26.44
C SER A 106 -4.34 -4.04 24.94
N GLN A 107 -5.18 -4.69 24.16
CA GLN A 107 -5.27 -4.44 22.72
C GLN A 107 -6.14 -3.19 22.50
N GLY A 108 -5.51 -2.13 22.01
CA GLY A 108 -6.15 -0.84 21.77
C GLY A 108 -6.52 -0.62 20.31
N LEU A 109 -6.41 0.64 19.87
CA LEU A 109 -6.78 1.06 18.52
C LEU A 109 -5.95 0.33 17.46
N LYS A 110 -6.59 -0.13 16.39
CA LYS A 110 -5.98 -0.92 15.29
C LYS A 110 -5.30 -2.22 15.73
N GLY A 111 -5.50 -2.65 16.97
CA GLY A 111 -4.86 -3.84 17.52
C GLY A 111 -3.48 -3.60 18.12
N ASP A 112 -3.04 -2.34 18.23
CA ASP A 112 -1.76 -2.02 18.87
C ASP A 112 -1.85 -2.26 20.39
N PRO A 113 -0.74 -2.70 21.03
CA PRO A 113 -0.69 -2.83 22.48
C PRO A 113 -0.73 -1.46 23.14
N THR A 114 -1.74 -1.20 23.96
CA THR A 114 -1.94 0.04 24.70
C THR A 114 -2.00 -0.22 26.20
N TYR A 115 -1.26 0.58 26.97
CA TYR A 115 -1.34 0.60 28.42
C TYR A 115 -2.61 1.32 28.88
N LEU A 116 -3.36 0.65 29.74
CA LEU A 116 -4.40 1.25 30.55
C LEU A 116 -3.78 1.61 31.91
N ILE A 117 -3.96 2.86 32.33
CA ILE A 117 -3.42 3.39 33.57
C ILE A 117 -4.55 3.48 34.59
N VAL A 118 -4.36 2.85 35.75
CA VAL A 118 -5.26 3.00 36.90
C VAL A 118 -4.72 4.14 37.78
N GLU A 119 -5.51 5.18 37.98
CA GLU A 119 -5.18 6.29 38.86
C GLU A 119 -5.35 5.92 40.35
N ASN A 120 -4.87 6.78 41.25
CA ASN A 120 -4.93 6.54 42.70
C ASN A 120 -6.37 6.48 43.22
N ASP A 121 -7.31 7.12 42.53
CA ASP A 121 -8.73 7.16 42.86
C ASP A 121 -9.48 5.87 42.48
N ARG A 122 -8.74 4.83 42.04
CA ARG A 122 -9.27 3.57 41.48
C ARG A 122 -10.16 3.80 40.26
N THR A 123 -9.83 4.81 39.48
CA THR A 123 -10.45 5.12 38.20
C THR A 123 -9.44 4.84 37.09
N LEU A 124 -9.92 4.56 35.89
CA LEU A 124 -9.07 4.53 34.70
C LEU A 124 -8.76 5.96 34.27
N ALA A 125 -7.50 6.22 33.91
CA ALA A 125 -7.10 7.50 33.34
C ALA A 125 -7.84 7.74 32.01
N THR A 126 -8.08 9.01 31.68
CA THR A 126 -8.74 9.41 30.42
C THR A 126 -7.85 9.25 29.19
N TYR A 127 -6.60 8.82 29.35
CA TYR A 127 -5.64 8.62 28.28
C TYR A 127 -4.99 7.25 28.38
N GLY A 128 -4.53 6.74 27.24
CA GLY A 128 -3.76 5.50 27.14
C GLY A 128 -2.32 5.78 26.72
N ILE A 129 -1.42 4.83 26.91
CA ILE A 129 -0.05 4.96 26.39
C ILE A 129 0.16 3.85 25.37
N ASN A 130 0.54 4.19 24.14
CA ASN A 130 0.87 3.17 23.16
C ASN A 130 2.20 2.51 23.58
N ALA A 131 2.22 1.20 23.73
CA ALA A 131 3.40 0.46 24.15
C ALA A 131 4.44 0.29 23.01
N VAL A 132 4.10 0.66 21.77
CA VAL A 132 4.97 0.57 20.61
C VAL A 132 6.04 1.68 20.67
N CYS A 133 7.30 1.26 20.69
CA CYS A 133 8.45 2.15 20.69
C CYS A 133 8.56 2.91 19.37
N THR A 134 8.65 4.24 19.43
CA THR A 134 8.77 5.12 18.24
C THR A 134 10.11 5.02 17.50
N HIS A 135 11.05 4.21 17.99
CA HIS A 135 12.31 3.92 17.29
C HIS A 135 12.11 2.91 16.16
N LEU A 136 11.71 1.68 16.49
CA LEU A 136 11.58 0.55 15.55
C LEU A 136 10.37 -0.36 15.83
N GLY A 137 9.50 0.03 16.77
CA GLY A 137 8.26 -0.69 17.06
C GLY A 137 8.32 -1.81 18.11
N CYS A 138 9.40 -1.95 18.88
CA CYS A 138 9.43 -2.89 20.02
C CYS A 138 8.35 -2.53 21.06
N VAL A 139 7.76 -3.53 21.72
CA VAL A 139 6.87 -3.31 22.88
C VAL A 139 7.71 -2.93 24.09
N VAL A 140 7.39 -1.78 24.70
CA VAL A 140 8.13 -1.24 25.84
C VAL A 140 7.47 -1.65 27.15
N PRO A 141 8.12 -2.47 28.00
CA PRO A 141 7.60 -2.81 29.32
C PRO A 141 7.68 -1.61 30.28
N PHE A 142 6.70 -1.52 31.19
CA PHE A 142 6.75 -0.59 32.31
C PHE A 142 7.66 -1.13 33.41
N ASN A 143 8.58 -0.29 33.90
CA ASN A 143 9.41 -0.60 35.06
C ASN A 143 8.86 0.11 36.31
N SER A 144 8.20 -0.64 37.19
CA SER A 144 7.59 -0.13 38.42
C SER A 144 8.61 0.42 39.43
N ALA A 145 9.86 -0.04 39.40
CA ALA A 145 10.90 0.42 40.33
C ALA A 145 11.33 1.87 40.03
N GLU A 146 11.48 2.20 38.75
CA GLU A 146 11.93 3.54 38.32
C GLU A 146 10.78 4.44 37.86
N LYS A 147 9.55 3.92 37.78
CA LYS A 147 8.38 4.63 37.25
C LYS A 147 8.66 5.22 35.86
N LYS A 148 9.17 4.37 34.98
CA LYS A 148 9.56 4.69 33.61
C LYS A 148 9.32 3.50 32.70
N PHE A 149 9.06 3.75 31.43
CA PHE A 149 9.05 2.73 30.41
C PHE A 149 10.45 2.59 29.83
N ILE A 150 11.02 1.40 29.88
CA ILE A 150 12.40 1.15 29.43
C ILE A 150 12.36 0.13 28.31
N CYS A 151 12.75 0.55 27.11
CA CYS A 151 12.77 -0.32 25.94
C CYS A 151 13.93 -1.32 26.03
N PRO A 152 13.68 -2.64 26.02
CA PRO A 152 14.74 -3.65 26.15
C PRO A 152 15.63 -3.72 24.91
N CYS A 153 15.17 -3.20 23.76
CA CYS A 153 15.91 -3.28 22.51
C CYS A 153 17.14 -2.34 22.48
N HIS A 154 16.95 -1.06 22.82
CA HIS A 154 17.99 -0.03 22.70
C HIS A 154 18.03 0.96 23.88
N GLY A 155 17.28 0.68 24.96
CA GLY A 155 17.32 1.49 26.17
C GLY A 155 16.61 2.85 26.07
N SER A 156 15.71 3.07 25.10
CA SER A 156 14.84 4.25 25.10
C SER A 156 14.01 4.29 26.38
N GLN A 157 14.05 5.43 27.07
CA GLN A 157 13.33 5.67 28.32
C GLN A 157 12.23 6.68 28.10
N TYR A 158 11.02 6.34 28.53
CA TYR A 158 9.88 7.24 28.57
C TYR A 158 9.41 7.44 30.01
N ASN A 159 8.89 8.64 30.31
CA ASN A 159 8.29 8.92 31.61
C ASN A 159 6.91 8.22 31.75
N ASN A 160 6.30 8.29 32.94
CA ASN A 160 4.96 7.77 33.20
C ASN A 160 3.85 8.31 32.28
N GLN A 161 4.10 9.40 31.55
CA GLN A 161 3.15 10.00 30.60
C GLN A 161 3.52 9.69 29.15
N GLY A 162 4.46 8.77 28.88
CA GLY A 162 4.88 8.39 27.53
C GLY A 162 5.78 9.41 26.81
N ARG A 163 6.27 10.45 27.49
CA ARG A 163 7.24 11.42 26.95
C ARG A 163 8.65 10.85 26.98
N VAL A 164 9.40 11.02 25.89
CA VAL A 164 10.81 10.61 25.81
C VAL A 164 11.64 11.37 26.83
N VAL A 165 12.40 10.63 27.64
CA VAL A 165 13.37 11.17 28.60
C VAL A 165 14.79 10.99 28.07
N ARG A 166 15.07 9.81 27.49
CA ARG A 166 16.41 9.46 27.02
C ARG A 166 16.34 8.39 25.93
N GLY A 167 17.33 8.36 25.05
CA GLY A 167 17.54 7.30 24.07
C GLY A 167 17.30 7.75 22.62
N PRO A 168 17.38 6.83 21.65
CA PRO A 168 17.29 7.13 20.23
C PRO A 168 15.87 7.40 19.73
N ALA A 169 14.85 7.30 20.59
CA ALA A 169 13.45 7.50 20.22
C ALA A 169 13.20 8.97 19.82
N PRO A 170 12.72 9.25 18.59
CA PRO A 170 12.52 10.61 18.11
C PRO A 170 11.23 11.25 18.62
N LEU A 171 10.24 10.45 19.01
CA LEU A 171 8.86 10.89 19.29
C LEU A 171 8.30 10.25 20.57
N VAL A 172 7.28 10.89 21.13
CA VAL A 172 6.54 10.43 22.32
C VAL A 172 5.58 9.28 21.99
N CYS A 173 5.30 8.41 22.96
CA CYS A 173 4.37 7.27 22.85
C CYS A 173 2.94 7.58 23.36
N LEU A 174 2.62 8.85 23.60
CA LEU A 174 1.33 9.24 24.19
C LEU A 174 0.18 9.15 23.17
N PHE A 175 -0.93 8.52 23.56
CA PHE A 175 -2.18 8.50 22.80
C PHE A 175 -3.35 8.94 23.69
N PHE A 176 -4.01 10.06 23.38
CA PHE A 176 -5.24 10.43 24.07
C PHE A 176 -6.35 9.46 23.65
N LEU A 177 -7.01 8.81 24.63
CA LEU A 177 -8.14 7.91 24.41
C LEU A 177 -9.40 8.71 24.07
#